data_AF-A0A9E6DVH3-F1
#
_entry.id   AF-A0A9E6DVH3-F1
#
_cell.length_a   1.000
_cell.length_b   1.000
_cell.length_c   1.000
_cell.angle_alpha   90.00
_cell.angle_beta   90.00
_cell.angle_gamma   90.00
#
_symmetry.space_group_name_H-M   'P 1'
#
loop_
_entity.id
_entity.type
_entity.pdbx_description
1 polymer ?
#
loop_
_entity_poly.entity_id
_entity_poly.type
_entity_poly.pdbx_seq_one_letter_code
_entity_poly.pdbx_strand_id
1 'polypeptide(L)'
;MHTRIEVVTSEIVAEGGTSTTTWFIRGSESWIPAANWPEATSESSDVVPGAVHENRVALEAPRGTLFMRVHSRPAFERQSRLVQLTQAPKTSHQSVEREYFRVSQGGQLLQERPRTQH
;
A
#
# COMPACT_ATOMS: atom_id res chain seq x y z
N MET A 1 -1.43 2.43 25.86
CA MET A 1 -0.02 2.54 25.41
C MET A 1 -0.01 2.71 23.92
N HIS A 2 0.62 3.79 23.45
CA HIS A 2 0.88 4.04 22.04
C HIS A 2 2.24 3.43 21.66
N THR A 3 2.43 3.15 20.38
CA THR A 3 3.70 2.70 19.84
C THR A 3 3.96 3.40 18.51
N ARG A 4 5.22 3.82 18.33
CA ARG A 4 5.73 4.33 17.07
C ARG A 4 5.71 3.26 16.00
N ILE A 5 4.97 3.53 14.93
CA ILE A 5 4.87 2.70 13.74
C ILE A 5 5.45 3.50 12.57
N GLU A 6 6.25 2.81 11.75
CA GLU A 6 6.80 3.37 10.53
C GLU A 6 6.32 2.53 9.34
N VAL A 7 5.74 3.19 8.35
CA VAL A 7 5.25 2.57 7.12
C VAL A 7 5.82 3.31 5.92
N VAL A 8 6.02 2.57 4.82
CA VAL A 8 6.51 3.14 3.57
C VAL A 8 5.39 3.16 2.56
N THR A 9 5.12 4.35 2.00
CA THR A 9 4.28 4.51 0.81
C THR A 9 5.18 4.79 -0.37
N SER A 10 4.91 4.18 -1.51
CA SER A 10 5.77 4.31 -2.69
C SER A 10 4.98 4.27 -3.98
N GLU A 11 5.55 4.90 -5.00
CA GLU A 11 5.15 4.81 -6.38
C GLU A 11 6.35 4.36 -7.20
N ILE A 12 6.22 3.28 -7.96
CA ILE A 12 7.30 2.61 -8.68
C ILE A 12 6.88 2.38 -10.12
N VAL A 13 7.77 2.66 -11.07
CA VAL A 13 7.58 2.29 -12.47
C VAL A 13 7.82 0.79 -12.61
N ALA A 14 6.78 0.06 -12.96
CA ALA A 14 6.85 -1.35 -13.30
C ALA A 14 6.68 -1.52 -14.83
N GLU A 15 6.98 -2.71 -15.32
CA GLU A 15 6.58 -3.07 -16.68
C GLU A 15 5.04 -2.93 -16.80
N GLY A 16 4.55 -2.31 -17.88
CA GLY A 16 3.12 -2.11 -18.12
C GLY A 16 2.42 -1.01 -17.31
N GLY A 17 3.13 -0.26 -16.46
CA GLY A 17 2.60 0.93 -15.79
C GLY A 17 3.15 1.16 -14.37
N THR A 18 2.44 1.94 -13.57
CA THR A 18 2.87 2.27 -12.20
C THR A 18 2.33 1.28 -11.18
N SER A 19 3.17 0.89 -10.23
CA SER A 19 2.81 0.17 -9.00
C SER A 19 2.81 1.15 -7.82
N THR A 20 1.79 1.11 -6.97
CA THR A 20 1.65 2.01 -5.83
C THR A 20 1.38 1.22 -4.55
N THR A 21 2.10 1.56 -3.48
CA THR A 21 1.84 1.07 -2.12
C THR A 21 1.32 2.21 -1.26
N THR A 22 0.13 2.05 -0.68
CA THR A 22 -0.47 3.03 0.23
C THR A 22 -0.92 2.35 1.51
N TRP A 23 -0.71 3.02 2.65
CA TRP A 23 -1.13 2.53 3.95
C TRP A 23 -2.31 3.32 4.49
N PHE A 24 -3.24 2.60 5.11
CA PHE A 24 -4.40 3.16 5.79
C PHE A 24 -4.47 2.63 7.22
N ILE A 25 -5.04 3.43 8.11
CA ILE A 25 -5.24 3.12 9.52
C ILE A 25 -6.73 3.13 9.79
N ARG A 26 -7.21 2.15 10.57
CA ARG A 26 -8.60 2.08 10.95
C ARG A 26 -8.91 3.13 12.01
N GLY A 27 -9.62 4.18 11.61
CA GLY A 27 -10.29 5.10 12.53
C GLY A 27 -11.59 4.51 13.08
N SER A 28 -12.32 5.32 13.85
CA SER A 28 -13.63 4.93 14.41
C SER A 28 -14.64 4.57 13.31
N GLU A 29 -14.69 5.37 12.24
CA GLU A 29 -15.72 5.25 11.20
C GLU A 29 -15.16 4.91 9.82
N SER A 30 -13.88 5.20 9.56
CA SER A 30 -13.30 5.12 8.22
C SER A 30 -11.84 4.62 8.22
N TRP A 31 -11.34 4.33 7.02
CA TRP A 31 -9.92 4.11 6.79
C TRP A 31 -9.26 5.45 6.47
N ILE A 32 -8.28 5.85 7.27
CA ILE A 32 -7.57 7.12 7.15
C ILE A 32 -6.20 6.84 6.51
N PRO A 33 -5.78 7.55 5.46
CA PRO A 33 -4.41 7.42 4.94
C PRO A 33 -3.38 7.65 6.06
N ALA A 34 -2.33 6.82 6.13
CA ALA A 34 -1.35 6.89 7.22
C ALA A 34 -0.68 8.27 7.33
N ALA A 35 -0.43 8.93 6.19
CA ALA A 35 0.13 10.29 6.15
C ALA A 35 -0.81 11.36 6.75
N ASN A 36 -2.11 11.08 6.86
CA ASN A 36 -3.12 11.99 7.41
C ASN A 36 -3.48 11.64 8.86
N TRP A 37 -2.80 10.67 9.47
CA TRP A 37 -3.04 10.31 10.86
C TRP A 37 -2.59 11.43 11.80
N PRO A 38 -3.26 11.67 12.94
CA PRO A 38 -2.82 12.65 13.92
C PRO A 38 -1.36 12.43 14.32
N GLU A 39 -0.58 13.51 14.33
CA GLU A 39 0.84 13.49 14.69
C GLU A 39 1.75 12.64 13.77
N ALA A 40 1.25 12.22 12.60
CA ALA A 40 2.10 11.58 11.60
C ALA A 40 3.12 12.56 11.03
N THR A 41 4.37 12.11 10.90
CA THR A 41 5.43 12.81 10.20
C THR A 41 5.77 12.04 8.94
N SER A 42 5.79 12.73 7.80
CA SER A 42 6.16 12.14 6.51
C SER A 42 7.47 12.75 6.03
N GLU A 43 8.40 11.89 5.62
CA GLU A 43 9.68 12.29 5.05
C GLU A 43 9.85 11.60 3.69
N SER A 44 10.18 12.39 2.66
CA SER A 44 10.59 11.86 1.37
C SER A 44 11.91 11.12 1.54
N SER A 45 11.96 9.86 1.12
CA SER A 45 13.14 9.00 1.21
C SER A 45 13.86 8.98 -0.15
N ASP A 46 15.17 8.71 -0.13
CA ASP A 46 15.95 8.55 -1.35
C ASP A 46 15.32 7.46 -2.23
N VAL A 47 15.07 7.82 -3.47
CA VAL A 47 14.33 7.01 -4.42
C VAL A 47 15.20 5.83 -4.85
N VAL A 48 14.77 4.60 -4.53
CA VAL A 48 15.39 3.37 -5.02
C VAL A 48 15.28 3.32 -6.56
N PRO A 49 16.26 2.78 -7.32
CA PRO A 49 16.16 2.71 -8.77
C PRO A 49 14.82 2.13 -9.25
N GLY A 50 14.10 2.90 -10.08
CA GLY A 50 12.77 2.53 -10.58
C GLY A 50 11.59 3.07 -9.76
N ALA A 51 11.81 3.60 -8.56
CA ALA A 51 10.81 4.37 -7.85
C ALA A 51 10.63 5.76 -8.49
N VAL A 52 9.40 6.25 -8.56
CA VAL A 52 9.07 7.64 -8.89
C VAL A 52 9.11 8.47 -7.62
N HIS A 53 8.62 7.88 -6.52
CA HIS A 53 8.50 8.53 -5.23
C HIS A 53 8.46 7.52 -4.09
N GLU A 54 9.11 7.82 -2.97
CA GLU A 54 9.04 7.05 -1.74
C GLU A 54 8.88 7.99 -0.54
N ASN A 55 7.90 7.72 0.31
CA ASN A 55 7.66 8.44 1.56
C ASN A 55 7.68 7.47 2.73
N ARG A 56 8.47 7.79 3.75
CA ARG A 56 8.40 7.16 5.07
C ARG A 56 7.45 7.95 5.94
N VAL A 57 6.45 7.26 6.50
CA VAL A 57 5.47 7.84 7.41
C VAL A 57 5.68 7.23 8.78
N ALA A 58 6.08 8.05 9.75
CA ALA A 58 6.18 7.69 11.15
C ALA A 58 4.99 8.26 11.93
N LEU A 59 4.38 7.46 12.80
CA LEU A 59 3.19 7.85 13.57
C LEU A 59 3.04 7.06 14.85
N GLU A 60 2.26 7.57 15.80
CA GLU A 60 1.89 6.85 17.03
C GLU A 60 0.53 6.18 16.87
N ALA A 61 0.47 4.87 17.16
CA ALA A 61 -0.78 4.11 17.12
C ALA A 61 -0.99 3.30 18.41
N PRO A 62 -2.23 3.23 18.92
CA PRO A 62 -2.54 2.32 20.02
C PRO A 62 -2.28 0.86 19.62
N ARG A 63 -1.96 0.03 20.62
CA ARG A 63 -1.97 -1.43 20.42
C ARG A 63 -3.36 -1.90 19.99
N GLY A 64 -3.39 -2.90 19.12
CA GLY A 64 -4.62 -3.43 18.54
C GLY A 64 -5.16 -2.62 17.35
N THR A 65 -4.57 -1.47 17.04
CA THR A 65 -4.94 -0.66 15.86
C THR A 65 -4.75 -1.47 14.59
N LEU A 66 -5.72 -1.36 13.69
CA LEU A 66 -5.72 -2.04 12.40
C LEU A 66 -5.13 -1.14 11.32
N PHE A 67 -4.28 -1.74 10.50
CA PHE A 67 -3.68 -1.13 9.33
C PHE A 67 -4.10 -1.94 8.10
N MET A 68 -4.20 -1.26 6.96
CA MET A 68 -4.44 -1.86 5.67
C MET A 68 -3.37 -1.36 4.70
N ARG A 69 -2.59 -2.28 4.16
CA ARG A 69 -1.71 -2.02 3.01
C ARG A 69 -2.51 -2.28 1.75
N VAL A 70 -2.58 -1.28 0.89
CA VAL A 70 -3.14 -1.40 -0.46
C VAL A 70 -1.99 -1.36 -1.44
N HIS A 71 -1.83 -2.42 -2.21
CA HIS A 71 -0.86 -2.52 -3.28
C HIS A 71 -1.60 -2.57 -4.61
N SER A 72 -1.47 -1.52 -5.42
CA SER A 72 -1.96 -1.49 -6.79
C SER A 72 -0.81 -1.77 -7.74
N ARG A 73 -1.01 -2.65 -8.71
CA ARG A 73 -0.03 -2.95 -9.76
C ARG A 73 -0.71 -3.07 -11.12
N PRO A 74 -0.01 -2.84 -12.24
CA PRO A 74 -0.55 -3.16 -13.56
C PRO A 74 -0.96 -4.64 -13.62
N ALA A 75 -2.19 -4.91 -14.04
CA ALA A 75 -2.63 -6.26 -14.36
C ALA A 75 -2.14 -6.60 -15.76
N PHE A 76 -1.21 -7.54 -15.83
CA PHE A 76 -0.78 -8.10 -17.10
C PHE A 76 -1.83 -9.06 -17.63
N GLU A 77 -2.66 -8.60 -18.55
CA GLU A 77 -3.31 -9.52 -19.48
C GLU A 77 -2.27 -9.94 -20.52
N ARG A 78 -1.95 -11.24 -20.61
CA ARG A 78 -1.18 -11.78 -21.74
C ARG A 78 -2.03 -11.65 -23.00
N GLN A 79 -2.02 -10.48 -23.63
CA GLN A 79 -2.61 -10.29 -24.94
C GLN A 79 -1.70 -10.93 -26.00
N SER A 80 -2.30 -11.54 -27.03
CA SER A 80 -1.53 -12.06 -28.15
C SER A 80 -0.83 -10.91 -28.88
N ARG A 81 0.36 -11.16 -29.43
CA ARG A 81 1.15 -10.14 -30.16
C ARG A 81 0.38 -9.49 -31.31
N LEU A 82 -0.54 -10.22 -31.94
CA LEU A 82 -1.39 -9.70 -33.02
C LEU A 82 -2.42 -8.67 -32.50
N VAL A 83 -2.93 -8.89 -31.29
CA VAL A 83 -3.89 -7.97 -30.62
C VAL A 83 -3.18 -6.69 -30.18
N GLN A 84 -1.92 -6.78 -29.73
CA GLN A 84 -1.12 -5.61 -29.35
C GLN A 84 -0.82 -4.66 -30.53
N LEU A 85 -0.71 -5.20 -31.75
CA LEU A 85 -0.44 -4.39 -32.95
C LEU A 85 -1.70 -3.72 -33.54
N THR A 86 -2.88 -4.20 -33.19
CA THR A 86 -4.15 -3.80 -33.82
C THR A 86 -5.06 -2.96 -32.92
N GLN A 87 -4.78 -2.86 -31.62
CA GLN A 87 -5.55 -2.04 -30.68
C GLN A 87 -4.74 -0.84 -30.19
N ALA A 88 -5.39 0.33 -30.12
CA ALA A 88 -4.86 1.46 -29.37
C ALA A 88 -4.60 1.04 -27.91
N PRO A 89 -3.56 1.55 -27.24
CA PRO A 89 -3.23 1.16 -25.87
C PRO A 89 -4.43 1.40 -24.96
N LYS A 90 -5.10 0.32 -24.56
CA LYS A 90 -6.11 0.37 -23.51
C LYS A 90 -5.40 0.62 -22.20
N THR A 91 -5.94 1.53 -21.41
CA THR A 91 -5.52 1.79 -20.03
C THR A 91 -5.35 0.45 -19.33
N SER A 92 -4.14 0.15 -18.83
CA SER A 92 -3.85 -1.14 -18.21
C SER A 92 -4.82 -1.33 -17.04
N HIS A 93 -5.52 -2.47 -17.03
CA HIS A 93 -6.35 -2.84 -15.89
C HIS A 93 -5.43 -2.90 -14.66
N GLN A 94 -5.85 -2.39 -13.50
CA GLN A 94 -5.04 -2.44 -12.29
C GLN A 94 -5.48 -3.62 -11.42
N SER A 95 -4.52 -4.39 -10.94
CA SER A 95 -4.72 -5.40 -9.89
C SER A 95 -4.50 -4.72 -8.55
N VAL A 96 -5.53 -4.72 -7.70
CA VAL A 96 -5.45 -4.17 -6.34
C VAL A 96 -5.47 -5.30 -5.32
N GLU A 97 -4.41 -5.38 -4.53
CA GLU A 97 -4.27 -6.29 -3.40
C GLU A 97 -4.42 -5.52 -2.08
N ARG A 98 -5.10 -6.11 -1.12
CA ARG A 98 -5.32 -5.53 0.21
C ARG A 98 -4.87 -6.52 1.27
N GLU A 99 -3.97 -6.08 2.13
CA GLU A 99 -3.49 -6.86 3.27
C GLU A 99 -3.77 -6.10 4.55
N TYR A 100 -4.19 -6.82 5.57
CA TYR A 100 -4.54 -6.26 6.87
C TYR A 100 -3.46 -6.59 7.88
N PHE A 101 -3.17 -5.65 8.77
CA PHE A 101 -2.17 -5.78 9.81
C PHE A 101 -2.76 -5.25 11.13
N ARG A 102 -2.24 -5.75 12.25
CA ARG A 102 -2.59 -5.27 13.58
C ARG A 102 -1.33 -4.92 14.36
N VAL A 103 -1.36 -3.81 15.09
CA VAL A 103 -0.34 -3.48 16.09
C VAL A 103 -0.43 -4.48 17.23
N SER A 104 0.58 -5.34 17.36
CA SER A 104 0.68 -6.35 18.40
C SER A 104 0.93 -5.75 19.79
N GLN A 105 0.89 -6.59 20.82
CA GLN A 105 1.26 -6.18 22.17
C GLN A 105 2.73 -5.74 22.30
N GLY A 106 3.60 -6.29 21.46
CA GLY A 106 5.02 -5.90 21.37
C GLY A 106 5.25 -4.66 20.51
N GLY A 107 4.20 -4.03 19.97
CA GLY A 107 4.34 -2.81 19.17
C GLY A 107 4.66 -3.04 17.69
N GLN A 108 4.75 -4.28 17.25
CA GLN A 108 5.03 -4.64 15.86
C GLN A 108 3.74 -4.75 15.03
N LEU A 109 3.79 -4.39 13.75
CA LEU A 109 2.72 -4.71 12.79
C LEU A 109 2.77 -6.19 12.42
N LEU A 110 1.75 -6.94 12.81
CA LEU A 110 1.59 -8.35 12.45
C LEU A 110 0.49 -8.48 11.41
N GLN A 111 0.76 -9.23 10.34
CA GLN A 111 -0.23 -9.48 9.29
C GLN A 111 -1.40 -10.28 9.87
N GLU A 112 -2.62 -9.77 9.67
CA GLU A 112 -3.82 -10.52 9.93
C GLU A 112 -4.00 -11.52 8.78
N ARG A 113 -3.95 -12.81 9.10
CA ARG A 113 -4.35 -13.83 8.13
C ARG A 113 -5.83 -13.60 7.79
N PRO A 114 -6.22 -13.67 6.50
CA PRO A 114 -7.62 -13.64 6.15
C PRO A 114 -8.31 -14.77 6.92
N ARG A 115 -9.33 -14.44 7.72
CA ARG A 115 -10.20 -15.46 8.29
C ARG A 115 -10.94 -16.07 7.10
N THR A 116 -10.50 -17.23 6.64
CA THR A 116 -11.25 -18.05 5.71
C THR A 116 -12.60 -18.30 6.36
N GLN A 117 -13.66 -17.68 5.83
CA GLN A 117 -15.02 -18.04 6.20
C GLN A 117 -15.24 -19.45 5.65
N HIS A 118 -15.42 -20.42 6.55
CA HIS A 118 -15.89 -21.77 6.24
C HIS A 118 -17.41 -21.80 6.22
#